data_AF-A0A850T2R2-F1
#
_entry.id   AF-A0A850T2R2-F1
#
_cell.length_a   1.000
_cell.length_b   1.000
_cell.length_c   1.000
_cell.angle_alpha   90.00
_cell.angle_beta   90.00
_cell.angle_gamma   90.00
#
_symmetry.space_group_name_H-M   'P 1'
#
loop_
_entity.id
_entity.type
_entity.pdbx_description
1 polymer ?
#
loop_
_entity_poly.entity_id
_entity_poly.type
_entity_poly.pdbx_seq_one_letter_code
_entity_poly.pdbx_strand_id
1 'polypeptide(L)'
;VFNSDDKEEMQRYGIIGRKHRVVQVSGSGVDLTQFPLQCVPDGPPTFLLVARLMRDKGHYEFVEAARMLHAEFPSARFQILGPHDANPAGIPASDVKAWGREGVIEYLGETDDVRPYLARSSVFVLPSFHREGLPRSILEALATGRAIITTPTPGCRETVIEADNGFLVPARNPIALADAMKRFIVDPTLAPRMGAASRRLAEARFDVNLVNDQLLRTMNLRGAPPSVAARPHSSDGARRAIDVILSFIGCIIAIPIAAAIATLILVTMGRPILFKQQRAGRQGEFRLVKFRTMTDAKGVDGKLLSDAERVTPFGRFLRRTRLDELPELWSVFVGDMSLVGPRPLPADSPLNIGDHGAERLSVRPGLTGWAQVNGNTLLTADQKLALDLWYVRRRSIRLDFTILVKTIGVVLFGEKLGNTVEAGE
;
A
#
# COMPACT_ATOMS: atom_id res chain seq x y z
N VAL A 1 9.83 9.35 16.04
CA VAL A 1 9.80 8.22 17.02
C VAL A 1 8.37 7.87 17.33
N PHE A 2 8.09 6.64 17.80
CA PHE A 2 6.74 6.15 18.06
C PHE A 2 6.34 6.31 19.53
N ASN A 3 7.27 6.11 20.45
CA ASN A 3 7.07 6.31 21.89
C ASN A 3 8.07 7.34 22.44
N SER A 4 7.89 7.76 23.70
CA SER A 4 8.78 8.74 24.35
C SER A 4 10.19 8.18 24.54
N ASP A 5 10.29 6.87 24.77
CA ASP A 5 11.51 6.19 25.18
C ASP A 5 12.52 6.06 24.03
N ASP A 6 12.02 5.97 22.79
CA ASP A 6 12.83 5.89 21.57
C ASP A 6 13.82 7.05 21.46
N LYS A 7 13.41 8.28 21.83
CA LYS A 7 14.27 9.46 21.73
C LYS A 7 15.46 9.36 22.69
N GLU A 8 15.19 8.99 23.93
CA GLU A 8 16.22 8.87 24.97
C GLU A 8 17.19 7.75 24.63
N GLU A 9 16.70 6.65 24.08
CA GLU A 9 17.49 5.51 23.66
C GLU A 9 18.38 5.84 22.46
N MET A 10 17.83 6.50 21.43
CA MET A 10 18.63 6.99 20.28
C MET A 10 19.73 7.95 20.72
N GLN A 11 19.47 8.79 21.73
CA GLN A 11 20.49 9.66 22.32
C GLN A 11 21.53 8.89 23.12
N ARG A 12 21.11 7.89 23.91
CA ARG A 12 22.00 7.03 24.71
C ARG A 12 22.97 6.24 23.83
N TYR A 13 22.52 5.73 22.70
CA TYR A 13 23.38 5.02 21.73
C TYR A 13 24.15 5.94 20.78
N GLY A 14 24.03 7.26 20.92
CA GLY A 14 24.73 8.21 20.05
C GLY A 14 24.23 8.24 18.60
N ILE A 15 23.07 7.66 18.31
CA ILE A 15 22.43 7.70 16.98
C ILE A 15 22.04 9.14 16.63
N ILE A 16 21.58 9.91 17.63
CA ILE A 16 21.25 11.32 17.49
C ILE A 16 21.85 12.14 18.65
N GLY A 17 22.31 13.36 18.35
CA GLY A 17 22.73 14.33 19.37
C GLY A 17 21.54 15.05 20.04
N ARG A 18 21.76 15.61 21.24
CA ARG A 18 20.72 16.34 22.02
C ARG A 18 20.04 17.51 21.29
N LYS A 19 20.72 18.09 20.29
CA LYS A 19 20.23 19.23 19.49
C LYS A 19 19.32 18.82 18.32
N HIS A 20 19.22 17.53 17.99
CA HIS A 20 18.37 17.07 16.90
C HIS A 20 16.90 17.24 17.25
N ARG A 21 16.12 17.78 16.31
CA ARG A 21 14.66 17.87 16.44
C ARG A 21 14.08 16.47 16.27
N VAL A 22 13.52 15.94 17.36
CA VAL A 22 12.80 14.65 17.35
C VAL A 22 11.33 14.92 17.58
N VAL A 23 10.49 14.44 16.66
CA VAL A 23 9.04 14.49 16.78
C VAL A 23 8.53 13.09 17.07
N GLN A 24 7.66 12.99 18.08
CA GLN A 24 6.89 11.78 18.35
C GLN A 24 5.60 11.82 17.55
N VAL A 25 5.32 10.74 16.83
CA VAL A 25 4.10 10.53 16.06
C VAL A 25 3.41 9.29 16.62
N SER A 26 2.08 9.29 16.66
CA SER A 26 1.26 8.21 17.23
C SER A 26 1.23 6.95 16.34
N GLY A 27 2.41 6.44 15.97
CA GLY A 27 2.57 5.24 15.16
C GLY A 27 2.05 5.45 13.74
N SER A 28 1.42 4.41 13.18
CA SER A 28 0.76 4.47 11.87
C SER A 28 -0.65 5.06 11.92
N GLY A 29 -1.21 5.31 13.11
CA GLY A 29 -2.63 5.60 13.29
C GLY A 29 -3.54 4.41 12.95
N VAL A 30 -4.85 4.65 13.02
CA VAL A 30 -5.93 3.72 12.66
C VAL A 30 -7.01 4.45 11.86
N ASP A 31 -7.50 3.79 10.82
CA ASP A 31 -8.61 4.30 10.01
C ASP A 31 -9.94 4.06 10.72
N LEU A 32 -10.51 5.14 11.27
CA LEU A 32 -11.77 5.10 12.02
C LEU A 32 -13.00 4.82 11.14
N THR A 33 -12.88 4.95 9.82
CA THR A 33 -13.92 4.58 8.85
C THR A 33 -13.89 3.08 8.57
N GLN A 34 -12.69 2.50 8.47
CA GLN A 34 -12.49 1.06 8.30
C GLN A 34 -12.81 0.28 9.59
N PHE A 35 -12.53 0.88 10.75
CA PHE A 35 -12.80 0.34 12.09
C PHE A 35 -13.87 1.20 12.81
N PRO A 36 -15.13 1.12 12.37
CA PRO A 36 -16.21 1.88 13.00
C PRO A 36 -16.47 1.40 14.42
N LEU A 37 -16.98 2.30 15.27
CA LEU A 37 -17.41 1.97 16.62
C LEU A 37 -18.43 0.82 16.56
N GLN A 38 -18.19 -0.21 17.36
CA GLN A 38 -19.11 -1.33 17.50
C GLN A 38 -19.67 -1.32 18.93
N CYS A 39 -20.91 -1.79 19.12
CA CYS A 39 -21.42 -2.04 20.46
C CYS A 39 -20.62 -3.18 21.11
N VAL A 40 -20.49 -3.13 22.43
CA VAL A 40 -19.99 -4.29 23.20
C VAL A 40 -21.12 -5.33 23.25
N PRO A 41 -20.88 -6.61 22.89
CA PRO A 41 -21.92 -7.63 22.93
C PRO A 41 -22.49 -7.82 24.33
N ASP A 42 -23.79 -8.09 24.41
CA ASP A 42 -24.44 -8.52 25.64
C ASP A 42 -24.02 -9.95 26.03
N GLY A 43 -24.14 -10.27 27.32
CA GLY A 43 -23.84 -11.58 27.86
C GLY A 43 -22.46 -11.67 28.53
N PRO A 44 -21.96 -12.90 28.75
CA PRO A 44 -20.66 -13.11 29.38
C PRO A 44 -19.52 -12.46 28.59
N PRO A 45 -18.52 -11.87 29.26
CA PRO A 45 -17.44 -11.18 28.58
C PRO A 45 -16.60 -12.15 27.75
N THR A 46 -16.26 -11.70 26.54
CA THR A 46 -15.30 -12.37 25.65
C THR A 46 -13.99 -11.58 25.64
N PHE A 47 -12.92 -12.18 26.14
CA PHE A 47 -11.57 -11.63 26.12
C PHE A 47 -10.85 -12.09 24.86
N LEU A 48 -10.40 -11.15 24.03
CA LEU A 48 -9.76 -11.45 22.76
C LEU A 48 -8.30 -10.96 22.75
N LEU A 49 -7.38 -11.88 22.50
CA LEU A 49 -5.98 -11.58 22.19
C LEU A 49 -5.76 -11.72 20.68
N VAL A 50 -5.32 -10.63 20.03
CA VAL A 50 -4.96 -10.62 18.60
C VAL A 50 -3.47 -10.33 18.43
N ALA A 51 -2.69 -11.36 18.09
CA ALA A 51 -1.26 -11.26 17.82
C ALA A 51 -0.73 -12.51 17.10
N ARG A 52 0.41 -12.39 16.41
CA ARG A 52 1.19 -13.57 15.98
C ARG A 52 1.52 -14.42 17.21
N LEU A 53 1.42 -15.73 17.07
CA LEU A 53 1.67 -16.70 18.16
C LEU A 53 3.15 -16.72 18.57
N MET A 54 3.55 -15.75 19.38
CA MET A 54 4.90 -15.59 19.92
C MET A 54 4.87 -15.43 21.45
N ARG A 55 5.88 -15.97 22.13
CA ARG A 55 5.94 -15.98 23.61
C ARG A 55 5.93 -14.59 24.20
N ASP A 56 6.63 -13.67 23.55
CA ASP A 56 6.82 -12.29 23.97
C ASP A 56 5.57 -11.40 23.91
N LYS A 57 4.53 -11.86 23.20
CA LYS A 57 3.19 -11.26 23.16
C LYS A 57 2.31 -11.63 24.36
N GLY A 58 2.81 -12.47 25.27
CA GLY A 58 2.14 -12.78 26.54
C GLY A 58 1.05 -13.86 26.46
N HIS A 59 1.11 -14.75 25.46
CA HIS A 59 0.09 -15.80 25.29
C HIS A 59 0.04 -16.78 26.46
N TYR A 60 1.19 -17.17 27.03
CA TYR A 60 1.22 -18.09 28.18
C TYR A 60 0.56 -17.45 29.40
N GLU A 61 0.85 -16.17 29.65
CA GLU A 61 0.23 -15.39 30.72
C GLU A 61 -1.28 -15.26 30.52
N PHE A 62 -1.73 -15.00 29.28
CA PHE A 62 -3.15 -14.96 28.94
C PHE A 62 -3.84 -16.30 29.20
N VAL A 63 -3.22 -17.41 28.80
CA VAL A 63 -3.76 -18.76 29.01
C VAL A 63 -3.82 -19.11 30.49
N GLU A 64 -2.78 -18.77 31.25
CA GLU A 64 -2.74 -19.03 32.69
C GLU A 64 -3.77 -18.18 33.46
N ALA A 65 -3.96 -16.92 33.08
CA ALA A 65 -5.03 -16.07 33.61
C ALA A 65 -6.42 -16.64 33.29
N ALA A 66 -6.63 -17.10 32.05
CA ALA A 66 -7.87 -17.74 31.63
C ALA A 66 -8.18 -19.00 32.45
N ARG A 67 -7.18 -19.84 32.74
CA ARG A 67 -7.34 -21.03 33.59
C ARG A 67 -7.82 -20.70 34.99
N MET A 68 -7.21 -19.68 35.61
CA MET A 68 -7.62 -19.22 36.95
C MET A 68 -9.09 -18.79 36.97
N LEU A 69 -9.53 -18.06 35.93
CA LEU A 69 -10.88 -17.52 35.86
C LEU A 69 -11.91 -18.55 35.39
N HIS A 70 -11.55 -19.47 34.51
CA HIS A 70 -12.50 -20.47 33.98
C HIS A 70 -13.07 -21.36 35.09
N ALA A 71 -12.28 -21.63 36.14
CA ALA A 71 -12.73 -22.39 37.31
C ALA A 71 -13.83 -21.67 38.10
N GLU A 72 -13.81 -20.33 38.16
CA GLU A 72 -14.77 -19.51 38.92
C GLU A 72 -15.91 -18.96 38.03
N PHE A 73 -15.62 -18.70 36.75
CA PHE A 73 -16.49 -18.04 35.77
C PHE A 73 -16.50 -18.80 34.44
N PRO A 74 -17.12 -19.99 34.38
CA PRO A 74 -17.08 -20.85 33.20
C PRO A 74 -17.82 -20.28 31.97
N SER A 75 -18.64 -19.24 32.16
CA SER A 75 -19.34 -18.55 31.06
C SER A 75 -18.46 -17.51 30.35
N ALA A 76 -17.38 -17.03 30.97
CA ALA A 76 -16.44 -16.11 30.33
C ALA A 76 -15.64 -16.84 29.24
N ARG A 77 -15.41 -16.16 28.11
CA ARG A 77 -14.74 -16.74 26.94
C ARG A 77 -13.36 -16.12 26.74
N PHE A 78 -12.38 -16.95 26.43
CA PHE A 78 -11.00 -16.54 26.24
C PHE A 78 -10.52 -16.99 24.86
N GLN A 79 -10.27 -16.02 23.98
CA GLN A 79 -10.03 -16.26 22.56
C GLN A 79 -8.66 -15.76 22.13
N ILE A 80 -7.99 -16.56 21.30
CA ILE A 80 -6.71 -16.19 20.67
C ILE A 80 -6.89 -16.20 19.15
N LEU A 81 -6.52 -15.10 18.51
CA LEU A 81 -6.54 -14.93 17.05
C LEU A 81 -5.16 -14.50 16.56
N GLY A 82 -4.62 -15.24 15.59
CA GLY A 82 -3.41 -14.87 14.89
C GLY A 82 -2.62 -16.07 14.38
N PRO A 83 -1.73 -15.86 13.40
CA PRO A 83 -1.03 -16.93 12.72
C PRO A 83 0.07 -17.55 13.59
N HIS A 84 0.42 -18.80 13.28
CA HIS A 84 1.64 -19.42 13.78
C HIS A 84 2.88 -18.67 13.28
N ASP A 85 3.94 -18.68 14.07
CA ASP A 85 5.22 -18.07 13.70
C ASP A 85 6.33 -19.12 13.66
N ALA A 86 7.15 -19.09 12.61
CA ALA A 86 8.28 -20.01 12.45
C ALA A 86 9.52 -19.60 13.26
N ASN A 87 9.49 -18.41 13.90
CA ASN A 87 10.55 -17.93 14.77
C ASN A 87 10.77 -18.88 15.97
N PRO A 88 12.00 -19.03 16.48
CA PRO A 88 12.27 -19.77 17.72
C PRO A 88 11.47 -19.29 18.95
N ALA A 89 11.09 -18.01 18.99
CA ALA A 89 10.20 -17.44 20.00
C ALA A 89 8.70 -17.66 19.69
N GLY A 90 8.38 -18.39 18.63
CA GLY A 90 7.02 -18.81 18.28
C GLY A 90 6.47 -19.83 19.29
N ILE A 91 5.15 -19.88 19.39
CA ILE A 91 4.46 -20.85 20.23
C ILE A 91 4.30 -22.15 19.46
N PRO A 92 4.75 -23.29 20.01
CA PRO A 92 4.60 -24.59 19.38
C PRO A 92 3.12 -24.91 19.08
N ALA A 93 2.84 -25.48 17.91
CA ALA A 93 1.48 -25.91 17.57
C ALA A 93 0.93 -26.98 18.54
N SER A 94 1.81 -27.73 19.23
CA SER A 94 1.44 -28.65 20.30
C SER A 94 0.78 -27.93 21.48
N ASP A 95 1.29 -26.76 21.86
CA ASP A 95 0.82 -26.00 23.01
C ASP A 95 -0.56 -25.42 22.72
N VAL A 96 -0.74 -24.83 21.53
CA VAL A 96 -2.04 -24.31 21.08
C VAL A 96 -3.10 -25.42 21.03
N LYS A 97 -2.73 -26.60 20.50
CA LYS A 97 -3.62 -27.78 20.51
C LYS A 97 -3.94 -28.25 21.93
N ALA A 98 -2.97 -28.22 22.84
CA ALA A 98 -3.18 -28.59 24.24
C ALA A 98 -4.17 -27.63 24.93
N TRP A 99 -4.02 -26.32 24.71
CA TRP A 99 -4.96 -25.31 25.25
C TRP A 99 -6.38 -25.50 24.72
N GLY A 100 -6.53 -25.81 23.43
CA GLY A 100 -7.84 -26.11 22.84
C GLY A 100 -8.48 -27.37 23.41
N ARG A 101 -7.68 -28.42 23.68
CA ARG A 101 -8.18 -29.67 24.31
C ARG A 101 -8.59 -29.47 25.77
N GLU A 102 -7.96 -28.54 26.47
CA GLU A 102 -8.31 -28.17 27.84
C GLU A 102 -9.70 -27.51 27.91
N GLY A 103 -10.18 -26.94 26.81
CA GLY A 103 -11.50 -26.28 26.74
C GLY A 103 -11.53 -24.86 27.31
N VAL A 104 -10.40 -24.37 27.84
CA VAL A 104 -10.29 -23.02 28.42
C VAL A 104 -10.07 -21.94 27.35
N ILE A 105 -9.37 -22.29 26.27
CA ILE A 105 -8.97 -21.35 25.21
C ILE A 105 -9.58 -21.72 23.88
N GLU A 106 -10.20 -20.74 23.25
CA GLU A 106 -10.71 -20.84 21.89
C GLU A 106 -9.68 -20.24 20.91
N TYR A 107 -8.91 -21.09 20.24
CA TYR A 107 -8.03 -20.65 19.17
C TYR A 107 -8.82 -20.48 17.87
N LEU A 108 -8.81 -19.27 17.32
CA LEU A 108 -9.64 -18.87 16.18
C LEU A 108 -8.90 -18.96 14.84
N GLY A 109 -7.62 -19.34 14.84
CA GLY A 109 -6.78 -19.39 13.65
C GLY A 109 -6.23 -18.04 13.23
N GLU A 110 -5.95 -17.88 11.95
CA GLU A 110 -5.49 -16.64 11.32
C GLU A 110 -6.61 -15.99 10.49
N THR A 111 -6.49 -14.68 10.25
CA THR A 111 -7.44 -13.95 9.42
C THR A 111 -6.79 -12.73 8.78
N ASP A 112 -7.28 -12.36 7.61
CA ASP A 112 -6.97 -11.08 6.96
C ASP A 112 -7.90 -9.95 7.43
N ASP A 113 -8.99 -10.27 8.13
CA ASP A 113 -9.95 -9.29 8.64
C ASP A 113 -10.32 -9.54 10.11
N VAL A 114 -9.73 -8.75 11.00
CA VAL A 114 -9.96 -8.84 12.45
C VAL A 114 -11.28 -8.21 12.90
N ARG A 115 -11.96 -7.40 12.07
CA ARG A 115 -13.14 -6.61 12.47
C ARG A 115 -14.29 -7.46 13.01
N PRO A 116 -14.67 -8.61 12.40
CA PRO A 116 -15.73 -9.46 12.94
C PRO A 116 -15.39 -10.06 14.31
N TYR A 117 -14.10 -10.24 14.61
CA TYR A 117 -13.63 -10.76 15.89
C TYR A 117 -13.65 -9.68 16.96
N LEU A 118 -13.16 -8.48 16.64
CA LEU A 118 -13.24 -7.32 17.52
C LEU A 118 -14.70 -6.99 17.87
N ALA A 119 -15.60 -6.99 16.89
CA ALA A 119 -17.03 -6.71 17.10
C ALA A 119 -17.70 -7.68 18.09
N ARG A 120 -17.26 -8.96 18.11
CA ARG A 120 -17.79 -10.01 19.00
C ARG A 120 -17.05 -10.10 20.35
N SER A 121 -15.96 -9.37 20.53
CA SER A 121 -15.20 -9.35 21.79
C SER A 121 -15.73 -8.28 22.74
N SER A 122 -15.61 -8.48 24.04
CA SER A 122 -15.95 -7.46 25.05
C SER A 122 -14.73 -6.64 25.46
N VAL A 123 -13.59 -7.31 25.61
CA VAL A 123 -12.34 -6.73 26.08
C VAL A 123 -11.20 -7.23 25.20
N PHE A 124 -10.34 -6.32 24.75
CA PHE A 124 -9.13 -6.65 24.02
C PHE A 124 -7.96 -6.77 24.99
N VAL A 125 -7.14 -7.81 24.82
CA VAL A 125 -6.06 -8.13 25.74
C VAL A 125 -4.76 -8.34 24.96
N LEU A 126 -3.70 -7.62 25.29
CA LEU A 126 -2.36 -7.84 24.76
C LEU A 126 -1.33 -7.66 25.88
N PRO A 127 -1.00 -8.72 26.63
CA PRO A 127 -0.09 -8.64 27.76
C PRO A 127 1.38 -8.78 27.31
N SER A 128 1.73 -8.10 26.21
CA SER A 128 3.07 -8.15 25.62
C SER A 128 4.12 -7.66 26.62
N PHE A 129 5.22 -8.39 26.75
CA PHE A 129 6.36 -7.97 27.56
C PHE A 129 7.58 -7.58 26.71
N HIS A 130 7.39 -7.52 25.39
CA HIS A 130 8.37 -6.96 24.47
C HIS A 130 8.22 -5.44 24.35
N ARG A 131 9.26 -4.77 23.85
CA ARG A 131 9.19 -3.38 23.43
C ARG A 131 8.39 -3.31 22.13
N GLU A 132 7.22 -2.72 22.18
CA GLU A 132 6.41 -2.49 20.99
C GLU A 132 6.71 -1.10 20.41
N GLY A 133 6.47 -0.91 19.11
CA GLY A 133 6.40 0.45 18.55
C GLY A 133 5.13 1.15 19.04
N LEU A 134 4.00 0.73 18.46
CA LEU A 134 2.62 1.02 18.86
C LEU A 134 1.77 -0.10 18.24
N PRO A 135 1.27 -1.08 19.02
CA PRO A 135 0.62 -2.25 18.46
C PRO A 135 -0.63 -1.91 17.66
N ARG A 136 -0.63 -2.24 16.35
CA ARG A 136 -1.79 -2.00 15.47
C ARG A 136 -3.05 -2.67 15.98
N SER A 137 -2.96 -3.89 16.51
CA SER A 137 -4.11 -4.61 17.05
C SER A 137 -4.75 -3.91 18.24
N ILE A 138 -3.97 -3.21 19.09
CA ILE A 138 -4.56 -2.34 20.13
C ILE A 138 -5.23 -1.13 19.48
N LEU A 139 -4.63 -0.47 18.50
CA LEU A 139 -5.25 0.70 17.84
C LEU A 139 -6.58 0.34 17.15
N GLU A 140 -6.65 -0.83 16.52
CA GLU A 140 -7.86 -1.38 15.91
C GLU A 140 -8.94 -1.68 16.96
N ALA A 141 -8.54 -2.22 18.11
CA ALA A 141 -9.43 -2.43 19.26
C ALA A 141 -9.93 -1.12 19.88
N LEU A 142 -9.06 -0.10 20.00
CA LEU A 142 -9.45 1.23 20.47
C LEU A 142 -10.50 1.85 19.53
N ALA A 143 -10.25 1.79 18.21
CA ALA A 143 -11.15 2.33 17.18
C ALA A 143 -12.53 1.66 17.19
N THR A 144 -12.58 0.34 17.38
CA THR A 144 -13.85 -0.42 17.48
C THR A 144 -14.53 -0.32 18.85
N GLY A 145 -13.93 0.41 19.80
CA GLY A 145 -14.49 0.70 21.12
C GLY A 145 -14.41 -0.47 22.09
N ARG A 146 -13.31 -1.25 22.08
CA ARG A 146 -13.05 -2.27 23.10
C ARG A 146 -12.29 -1.66 24.29
N ALA A 147 -12.60 -2.11 25.50
CA ALA A 147 -11.75 -1.87 26.65
C ALA A 147 -10.42 -2.62 26.48
N ILE A 148 -9.31 -2.07 26.98
CA ILE A 148 -7.97 -2.64 26.77
C ILE A 148 -7.37 -3.16 28.08
N ILE A 149 -6.77 -4.35 28.06
CA ILE A 149 -5.83 -4.79 29.09
C ILE A 149 -4.47 -5.02 28.43
N THR A 150 -3.44 -4.32 28.88
CA THR A 150 -2.08 -4.45 28.34
C THR A 150 -1.03 -4.19 29.43
N THR A 151 0.25 -4.11 29.08
CA THR A 151 1.35 -3.89 30.02
C THR A 151 1.90 -2.47 29.93
N PRO A 152 2.67 -2.00 30.93
CA PRO A 152 3.33 -0.70 30.86
C PRO A 152 4.59 -0.71 29.95
N THR A 153 4.75 -1.69 29.04
CA THR A 153 5.89 -1.68 28.11
C THR A 153 5.79 -0.53 27.10
N PRO A 154 6.91 -0.06 26.54
CA PRO A 154 6.88 0.98 25.52
C PRO A 154 6.01 0.54 24.32
N GLY A 155 5.23 1.48 23.79
CA GLY A 155 4.24 1.26 22.73
C GLY A 155 2.88 0.81 23.24
N CYS A 156 2.83 -0.12 24.20
CA CYS A 156 1.58 -0.56 24.83
C CYS A 156 1.04 0.51 25.79
N ARG A 157 1.90 1.05 26.66
CA ARG A 157 1.53 2.03 27.69
C ARG A 157 0.79 3.23 27.13
N GLU A 158 1.19 3.70 25.96
CA GLU A 158 0.64 4.89 25.31
C GLU A 158 -0.81 4.74 24.88
N THR A 159 -1.31 3.50 24.79
CA THR A 159 -2.66 3.18 24.31
C THR A 159 -3.69 3.09 25.43
N VAL A 160 -3.27 3.16 26.70
CA VAL A 160 -4.12 3.03 27.87
C VAL A 160 -3.92 4.19 28.84
N ILE A 161 -5.04 4.80 29.22
CA ILE A 161 -5.18 5.68 30.37
C ILE A 161 -5.78 4.82 31.48
N GLU A 162 -4.97 4.55 32.50
CA GLU A 162 -5.31 3.66 33.61
C GLU A 162 -6.69 3.99 34.20
N ALA A 163 -7.55 2.97 34.31
CA ALA A 163 -8.91 3.04 34.84
C ALA A 163 -9.91 3.92 34.07
N ASP A 164 -9.53 4.54 32.94
CA ASP A 164 -10.44 5.25 32.04
C ASP A 164 -10.87 4.36 30.86
N ASN A 165 -9.91 3.92 30.03
CA ASN A 165 -10.19 3.07 28.86
C ASN A 165 -9.66 1.63 29.00
N GLY A 166 -8.97 1.33 30.08
CA GLY A 166 -8.35 0.03 30.28
C GLY A 166 -7.51 -0.08 31.54
N PHE A 167 -6.77 -1.19 31.64
CA PHE A 167 -5.84 -1.46 32.74
C PHE A 167 -4.45 -1.84 32.24
N LEU A 168 -3.43 -1.33 32.91
CA LEU A 168 -2.05 -1.71 32.76
C LEU A 168 -1.68 -2.76 33.82
N VAL A 169 -1.29 -3.95 33.37
CA VAL A 169 -0.85 -5.05 34.24
C VAL A 169 0.67 -5.24 34.18
N PRO A 170 1.33 -5.63 35.28
CA PRO A 170 2.75 -5.96 35.23
C PRO A 170 3.06 -7.04 34.18
N ALA A 171 4.16 -6.86 33.45
CA ALA A 171 4.63 -7.86 32.49
C ALA A 171 4.91 -9.20 33.18
N ARG A 172 4.60 -10.32 32.51
CA ARG A 172 4.80 -11.69 33.03
C ARG A 172 4.09 -11.99 34.35
N ASN A 173 2.91 -11.38 34.57
CA ASN A 173 2.12 -11.57 35.78
C ASN A 173 0.69 -12.05 35.43
N PRO A 174 0.48 -13.38 35.31
CA PRO A 174 -0.83 -13.94 34.97
C PRO A 174 -1.88 -13.69 36.06
N ILE A 175 -1.47 -13.56 37.34
CA ILE A 175 -2.38 -13.28 38.45
C ILE A 175 -2.96 -11.87 38.31
N ALA A 176 -2.11 -10.86 38.09
CA ALA A 176 -2.57 -9.49 37.88
C ALA A 176 -3.42 -9.35 36.60
N LEU A 177 -3.10 -10.13 35.56
CA LEU A 177 -3.92 -10.21 34.36
C LEU A 177 -5.30 -10.81 34.63
N ALA A 178 -5.37 -11.90 35.41
CA ALA A 178 -6.62 -12.52 35.83
C ALA A 178 -7.46 -11.55 36.68
N ASP A 179 -6.84 -10.82 37.62
CA ASP A 179 -7.52 -9.82 38.44
C ASP A 179 -8.12 -8.70 37.59
N ALA A 180 -7.39 -8.21 36.58
CA ALA A 180 -7.89 -7.19 35.65
C ALA A 180 -9.05 -7.71 34.79
N MET A 181 -8.95 -8.94 34.28
CA MET A 181 -10.04 -9.59 33.55
C MET A 181 -11.26 -9.81 34.44
N LYS A 182 -11.08 -10.27 35.68
CA LYS A 182 -12.15 -10.50 36.67
C LYS A 182 -13.00 -9.27 36.89
N ARG A 183 -12.41 -8.06 36.90
CA ARG A 183 -13.16 -6.80 37.02
C ARG A 183 -14.23 -6.64 35.93
N PHE A 184 -13.93 -7.03 34.69
CA PHE A 184 -14.90 -6.99 33.59
C PHE A 184 -15.95 -8.11 33.67
N ILE A 185 -15.64 -9.23 34.35
CA ILE A 185 -16.60 -10.30 34.61
C ILE A 185 -17.61 -9.88 35.68
N VAL A 186 -17.14 -9.25 36.76
CA VAL A 186 -18.00 -8.88 37.89
C VAL A 186 -18.80 -7.59 37.65
N ASP A 187 -18.29 -6.67 36.82
CA ASP A 187 -18.97 -5.43 36.43
C ASP A 187 -19.18 -5.38 34.90
N PRO A 188 -20.35 -5.82 34.40
CA PRO A 188 -20.69 -5.79 32.97
C PRO A 188 -20.74 -4.37 32.38
N THR A 189 -20.88 -3.33 33.21
CA THR A 189 -20.92 -1.93 32.73
C THR A 189 -19.53 -1.40 32.37
N LEU A 190 -18.48 -2.06 32.86
CA LEU A 190 -17.10 -1.62 32.71
C LEU A 190 -16.65 -1.66 31.24
N ALA A 191 -16.94 -2.75 30.52
CA ALA A 191 -16.51 -2.92 29.13
C ALA A 191 -17.13 -1.87 28.18
N PRO A 192 -18.46 -1.62 28.18
CA PRO A 192 -19.05 -0.53 27.39
C PRO A 192 -18.50 0.86 27.75
N ARG A 193 -18.36 1.16 29.05
CA ARG A 193 -17.87 2.46 29.53
C ARG A 193 -16.43 2.73 29.09
N MET A 194 -15.54 1.78 29.36
CA MET A 194 -14.12 1.87 28.99
C MET A 194 -13.93 1.78 27.48
N GLY A 195 -14.76 1.00 26.78
CA GLY A 195 -14.80 0.93 25.32
C GLY A 195 -15.14 2.28 24.67
N ALA A 196 -16.11 3.01 25.23
CA ALA A 196 -16.41 4.37 24.79
C ALA A 196 -15.24 5.35 25.04
N ALA A 197 -14.50 5.19 26.15
CA ALA A 197 -13.28 5.96 26.41
C ALA A 197 -12.16 5.61 25.42
N SER A 198 -11.99 4.33 25.09
CA SER A 198 -11.06 3.85 24.07
C SER A 198 -11.34 4.49 22.71
N ARG A 199 -12.61 4.58 22.32
CA ARG A 199 -13.02 5.24 21.08
C ARG A 199 -12.63 6.73 21.07
N ARG A 200 -12.91 7.45 22.15
CA ARG A 200 -12.52 8.87 22.29
C ARG A 200 -11.01 9.05 22.20
N LEU A 201 -10.23 8.15 22.80
CA LEU A 201 -8.78 8.17 22.72
C LEU A 201 -8.28 7.93 21.28
N ALA A 202 -8.91 6.99 20.57
CA ALA A 202 -8.61 6.74 19.16
C ALA A 202 -8.85 7.99 18.29
N GLU A 203 -10.01 8.62 18.43
CA GLU A 203 -10.39 9.85 17.74
C GLU A 203 -9.46 11.03 18.06
N ALA A 204 -9.09 11.19 19.33
CA ALA A 204 -8.28 12.32 19.77
C ALA A 204 -6.79 12.22 19.39
N ARG A 205 -6.25 11.01 19.26
CA ARG A 205 -4.79 10.80 19.18
C ARG A 205 -4.31 9.85 18.10
N PHE A 206 -5.13 8.87 17.71
CA PHE A 206 -4.70 7.77 16.85
C PHE A 206 -5.41 7.73 15.50
N ASP A 207 -6.33 8.66 15.19
CA ASP A 207 -6.90 8.79 13.84
C ASP A 207 -5.77 8.93 12.80
N VAL A 208 -5.77 8.05 11.79
CA VAL A 208 -4.80 8.06 10.69
C VAL A 208 -4.72 9.42 10.00
N ASN A 209 -5.82 10.15 9.90
CA ASN A 209 -5.85 11.48 9.28
C ASN A 209 -5.10 12.52 10.13
N LEU A 210 -5.25 12.45 11.46
CA LEU A 210 -4.52 13.31 12.39
C LEU A 210 -3.02 13.00 12.35
N VAL A 211 -2.66 11.71 12.36
CA VAL A 211 -1.27 11.25 12.30
C VAL A 211 -0.61 11.67 10.98
N ASN A 212 -1.28 11.46 9.85
CA ASN A 212 -0.81 11.87 8.53
C ASN A 212 -0.60 13.38 8.46
N ASP A 213 -1.55 14.16 8.97
CA ASP A 213 -1.42 15.61 8.99
C ASP A 213 -0.26 16.10 9.89
N GLN A 214 -0.01 15.44 11.03
CA GLN A 214 1.15 15.72 11.86
C GLN A 214 2.47 15.38 11.15
N LEU A 215 2.53 14.24 10.45
CA LEU A 215 3.68 13.81 9.66
C LEU A 215 3.97 14.81 8.55
N LEU A 216 2.96 15.18 7.77
CA LEU A 216 3.07 16.16 6.69
C LEU A 216 3.53 17.53 7.21
N ARG A 217 2.98 18.00 8.34
CA ARG A 217 3.45 19.22 9.01
C ARG A 217 4.92 19.14 9.41
N THR A 218 5.32 18.02 10.01
CA THR A 218 6.67 17.82 10.52
C THR A 218 7.71 17.79 9.42
N MET A 219 7.37 17.17 8.29
CA MET A 219 8.21 17.11 7.09
C MET A 219 8.15 18.41 6.26
N ASN A 220 7.41 19.44 6.71
CA ASN A 220 7.13 20.66 5.94
C ASN A 220 6.48 20.38 4.57
N LEU A 221 5.68 19.32 4.49
CA LEU A 221 4.87 18.94 3.33
C LEU A 221 3.43 19.49 3.42
N ARG A 222 3.07 20.22 4.49
CA ARG A 222 1.81 20.98 4.51
C ARG A 222 1.90 22.13 3.51
N GLY A 223 1.15 22.02 2.41
CA GLY A 223 1.26 22.92 1.25
C GLY A 223 1.94 22.26 0.04
N ALA A 224 2.60 21.10 0.23
CA ALA A 224 2.70 20.15 -0.86
C ALA A 224 1.27 19.67 -1.14
N PRO A 225 0.80 19.72 -2.39
CA PRO A 225 -0.55 19.24 -2.68
C PRO A 225 -0.67 17.80 -2.16
N PRO A 226 -1.80 17.42 -1.53
CA PRO A 226 -2.09 16.01 -1.26
C PRO A 226 -1.82 15.21 -2.53
N SER A 227 -1.52 13.91 -2.45
CA SER A 227 -1.65 13.04 -3.62
C SER A 227 -3.14 13.02 -3.99
N VAL A 228 -3.53 14.04 -4.74
CA VAL A 228 -4.89 14.28 -5.17
C VAL A 228 -5.18 13.13 -6.11
N ALA A 229 -6.12 12.25 -5.75
CA ALA A 229 -6.87 11.51 -6.75
C ALA A 229 -7.31 12.54 -7.79
N ALA A 230 -6.66 12.54 -8.96
CA ALA A 230 -6.54 13.75 -9.77
C ALA A 230 -7.89 14.44 -9.90
N ARG A 231 -7.99 15.66 -9.35
CA ARG A 231 -9.16 16.50 -9.57
C ARG A 231 -9.34 16.57 -11.09
N PRO A 232 -10.55 16.32 -11.62
CA PRO A 232 -10.80 16.50 -13.04
C PRO A 232 -10.34 17.90 -13.40
N HIS A 233 -9.36 17.99 -14.30
CA HIS A 233 -8.89 19.30 -14.74
C HIS A 233 -9.99 19.86 -15.65
N SER A 234 -10.31 21.14 -15.52
CA SER A 234 -11.31 21.82 -16.36
C SER A 234 -11.05 21.67 -17.87
N SER A 235 -9.80 21.32 -18.25
CA SER A 235 -9.37 21.05 -19.61
C SER A 235 -9.53 19.59 -20.10
N ASP A 236 -10.00 18.64 -19.29
CA ASP A 236 -9.97 17.21 -19.66
C ASP A 236 -10.86 16.90 -20.89
N GLY A 237 -11.98 17.63 -21.07
CA GLY A 237 -12.79 17.56 -22.28
C GLY A 237 -12.08 18.11 -23.53
N ALA A 238 -11.40 19.24 -23.40
CA ALA A 238 -10.65 19.85 -24.51
C ALA A 238 -9.48 18.98 -24.96
N ARG A 239 -8.72 18.39 -24.03
CA ARG A 239 -7.65 17.43 -24.35
C ARG A 239 -8.20 16.22 -25.08
N ARG A 240 -9.37 15.71 -24.64
CA ARG A 240 -9.99 14.58 -25.31
C ARG A 240 -10.40 14.91 -26.76
N ALA A 241 -10.92 16.11 -27.01
CA ALA A 241 -11.23 16.56 -28.36
C ALA A 241 -9.95 16.64 -29.23
N ILE A 242 -8.86 17.20 -28.69
CA ILE A 242 -7.56 17.25 -29.37
C ILE A 242 -7.04 15.84 -29.68
N ASP A 243 -7.06 14.94 -28.71
CA ASP A 243 -6.64 13.54 -28.88
C ASP A 243 -7.40 12.88 -30.03
N VAL A 244 -8.74 12.97 -30.04
CA VAL A 244 -9.59 12.36 -31.08
C VAL A 244 -9.28 12.94 -32.45
N ILE A 245 -9.19 14.27 -32.58
CA ILE A 245 -8.94 14.93 -33.87
C ILE A 245 -7.56 14.55 -34.42
N LEU A 246 -6.52 14.69 -33.60
CA LEU A 246 -5.15 14.44 -34.01
C LEU A 246 -4.88 12.94 -34.23
N SER A 247 -5.45 12.05 -33.40
CA SER A 247 -5.32 10.61 -33.63
C SER A 247 -6.10 10.15 -34.84
N PHE A 248 -7.27 10.75 -35.13
CA PHE A 248 -8.04 10.44 -36.34
C PHE A 248 -7.27 10.81 -37.61
N ILE A 249 -6.74 12.04 -37.68
CA ILE A 249 -5.87 12.49 -38.78
C ILE A 249 -4.63 11.59 -38.87
N GLY A 250 -4.01 11.30 -37.73
CA GLY A 250 -2.86 10.40 -37.63
C GLY A 250 -3.17 8.99 -38.14
N CYS A 251 -4.33 8.43 -37.81
CA CYS A 251 -4.78 7.13 -38.32
C CYS A 251 -4.92 7.14 -39.84
N ILE A 252 -5.52 8.18 -40.43
CA ILE A 252 -5.66 8.29 -41.89
C ILE A 252 -4.29 8.30 -42.58
N ILE A 253 -3.36 9.13 -42.08
CA ILE A 253 -1.99 9.21 -42.60
C ILE A 253 -1.24 7.89 -42.38
N ALA A 254 -1.50 7.23 -41.25
CA ALA A 254 -0.84 5.98 -40.91
C ALA A 254 -1.31 4.80 -41.77
N ILE A 255 -2.52 4.80 -42.36
CA ILE A 255 -3.03 3.66 -43.16
C ILE A 255 -2.04 3.18 -44.25
N PRO A 256 -1.56 4.02 -45.20
CA PRO A 256 -0.65 3.55 -46.24
C PRO A 256 0.69 3.07 -45.67
N ILE A 257 1.21 3.76 -44.65
CA ILE A 257 2.48 3.42 -43.98
C ILE A 257 2.34 2.09 -43.22
N ALA A 258 1.24 1.92 -42.48
CA ALA A 258 0.89 0.72 -41.73
C ALA A 258 0.71 -0.48 -42.66
N ALA A 259 0.09 -0.31 -43.83
CA ALA A 259 -0.05 -1.36 -44.83
C ALA A 259 1.31 -1.81 -45.39
N ALA A 260 2.21 -0.86 -45.69
CA ALA A 260 3.57 -1.16 -46.12
C ALA A 260 4.35 -1.90 -45.02
N ILE A 261 4.34 -1.39 -43.78
CA ILE A 261 4.99 -2.02 -42.63
C ILE A 261 4.43 -3.43 -42.38
N ALA A 262 3.11 -3.60 -42.40
CA ALA A 262 2.45 -4.88 -42.22
C ALA A 262 2.90 -5.91 -43.26
N THR A 263 3.03 -5.48 -44.52
CA THR A 263 3.55 -6.32 -45.61
C THR A 263 5.00 -6.71 -45.36
N LEU A 264 5.86 -5.75 -44.98
CA LEU A 264 7.26 -6.03 -44.67
C LEU A 264 7.41 -6.96 -43.47
N ILE A 265 6.61 -6.81 -42.41
CA ILE A 265 6.61 -7.73 -41.25
C ILE A 265 6.20 -9.12 -41.69
N LEU A 266 5.16 -9.24 -42.52
CA LEU A 266 4.70 -10.53 -43.01
C LEU A 266 5.79 -11.27 -43.79
N VAL A 267 6.55 -10.55 -44.62
CA VAL A 267 7.64 -11.13 -45.42
C VAL A 267 8.90 -11.42 -44.58
N THR A 268 9.23 -10.56 -43.63
CA THR A 268 10.51 -10.66 -42.88
C THR A 268 10.42 -11.44 -41.57
N MET A 269 9.25 -11.44 -40.91
CA MET A 269 9.04 -12.05 -39.58
C MET A 269 7.85 -13.02 -39.54
N GLY A 270 7.01 -13.05 -40.59
CA GLY A 270 5.82 -13.89 -40.63
C GLY A 270 4.66 -13.38 -39.76
N ARG A 271 3.74 -14.28 -39.42
CA ARG A 271 2.61 -13.99 -38.54
C ARG A 271 2.96 -14.29 -37.08
N PRO A 272 2.38 -13.57 -36.10
CA PRO A 272 1.45 -12.44 -36.25
C PRO A 272 2.14 -11.11 -36.62
N ILE A 273 1.43 -10.22 -37.32
CA ILE A 273 1.92 -8.87 -37.69
C ILE A 273 1.92 -7.92 -36.48
N LEU A 274 0.91 -8.06 -35.62
CA LEU A 274 0.72 -7.22 -34.45
C LEU A 274 1.16 -7.95 -33.18
N PHE A 275 1.92 -7.26 -32.36
CA PHE A 275 2.21 -7.62 -30.98
C PHE A 275 1.15 -7.03 -30.05
N LYS A 276 0.68 -7.81 -29.08
CA LYS A 276 -0.39 -7.44 -28.15
C LYS A 276 0.07 -7.69 -26.71
N GLN A 277 -0.12 -6.73 -25.82
CA GLN A 277 0.26 -6.87 -24.40
C GLN A 277 -0.75 -6.20 -23.48
N GLN A 278 -1.04 -6.84 -22.34
CA GLN A 278 -1.89 -6.26 -21.31
C GLN A 278 -1.13 -5.17 -20.54
N ARG A 279 -1.76 -4.00 -20.38
CA ARG A 279 -1.17 -2.83 -19.72
C ARG A 279 -2.18 -2.18 -18.80
N ALA A 280 -1.68 -1.50 -17.77
CA ALA A 280 -2.51 -0.71 -16.88
C ALA A 280 -2.90 0.63 -17.51
N GLY A 281 -4.17 0.99 -17.40
CA GLY A 281 -4.73 2.26 -17.85
C GLY A 281 -5.68 2.87 -16.81
N ARG A 282 -6.20 4.07 -17.13
CA ARG A 282 -7.04 4.85 -16.22
C ARG A 282 -8.35 4.15 -15.85
N GLN A 283 -8.92 3.38 -16.78
CA GLN A 283 -10.19 2.68 -16.62
C GLN A 283 -10.00 1.19 -16.30
N GLY A 284 -8.82 0.82 -15.79
CA GLY A 284 -8.41 -0.57 -15.62
C GLY A 284 -7.43 -0.98 -16.71
N GLU A 285 -7.33 -2.29 -16.93
CA GLU A 285 -6.40 -2.82 -17.91
C GLU A 285 -6.90 -2.67 -19.34
N PHE A 286 -5.97 -2.43 -20.27
CA PHE A 286 -6.26 -2.39 -21.69
C PHE A 286 -5.17 -3.13 -22.48
N ARG A 287 -5.50 -3.47 -23.72
CA ARG A 287 -4.59 -4.20 -24.60
C ARG A 287 -3.82 -3.22 -25.48
N LEU A 288 -2.55 -3.04 -25.18
CA LEU A 288 -1.63 -2.29 -26.02
C LEU A 288 -1.32 -3.08 -27.30
N VAL A 289 -1.39 -2.41 -28.45
CA VAL A 289 -1.15 -3.01 -29.76
C VAL A 289 0.00 -2.30 -30.45
N LYS A 290 0.98 -3.07 -30.90
CA LYS A 290 2.14 -2.58 -31.66
C LYS A 290 2.39 -3.43 -32.89
N PHE A 291 3.19 -2.94 -33.82
CA PHE A 291 3.78 -3.81 -34.81
C PHE A 291 4.84 -4.72 -34.19
N ARG A 292 4.91 -5.95 -34.67
CA ARG A 292 5.93 -6.91 -34.25
C ARG A 292 7.30 -6.45 -34.73
N THR A 293 8.27 -6.45 -33.82
CA THR A 293 9.66 -6.02 -34.09
C THR A 293 10.69 -7.13 -33.82
N MET A 294 10.25 -8.31 -33.40
CA MET A 294 11.11 -9.44 -33.02
C MET A 294 10.54 -10.76 -33.53
N THR A 295 11.41 -11.71 -33.84
CA THR A 295 11.03 -13.08 -34.21
C THR A 295 10.74 -13.95 -32.99
N ASP A 296 10.16 -15.14 -33.18
CA ASP A 296 10.00 -16.15 -32.13
C ASP A 296 11.14 -17.18 -32.17
N ALA A 297 12.34 -16.76 -32.57
CA ALA A 297 13.49 -17.65 -32.63
C ALA A 297 13.77 -18.26 -31.25
N LYS A 298 13.89 -19.58 -31.22
CA LYS A 298 14.15 -20.38 -30.04
C LYS A 298 15.52 -21.04 -30.14
N GLY A 299 16.19 -21.19 -29.02
CA GLY A 299 17.43 -21.95 -28.91
C GLY A 299 17.20 -23.46 -29.09
N VAL A 300 18.29 -24.21 -29.08
CA VAL A 300 18.29 -25.68 -29.17
C VAL A 300 17.52 -26.32 -27.99
N ASP A 301 17.40 -25.60 -26.89
CA ASP A 301 16.65 -25.96 -25.67
C ASP A 301 15.13 -25.67 -25.76
N GLY A 302 14.65 -25.14 -26.89
CA GLY A 302 13.25 -24.77 -27.09
C GLY A 302 12.81 -23.50 -26.35
N LYS A 303 13.71 -22.80 -25.66
CA LYS A 303 13.44 -21.51 -25.02
C LYS A 303 13.63 -20.38 -26.02
N LEU A 304 12.91 -19.27 -25.83
CA LEU A 304 13.09 -18.07 -26.65
C LEU A 304 14.52 -17.53 -26.47
N LEU A 305 15.17 -17.20 -27.58
CA LEU A 305 16.48 -16.56 -27.56
C LEU A 305 16.41 -15.17 -26.89
N SER A 306 17.58 -14.59 -26.58
CA SER A 306 17.65 -13.27 -25.98
C SER A 306 17.06 -12.20 -26.91
N ASP A 307 16.69 -11.05 -26.34
CA ASP A 307 16.10 -9.97 -27.11
C ASP A 307 17.02 -9.46 -28.22
N ALA A 308 18.33 -9.43 -27.98
CA ALA A 308 19.32 -8.98 -28.96
C ALA A 308 19.37 -9.89 -30.20
N GLU A 309 19.17 -11.19 -30.01
CA GLU A 309 19.23 -12.21 -31.07
C GLU A 309 17.92 -12.31 -31.86
N ARG A 310 16.81 -11.86 -31.27
CA ARG A 310 15.47 -11.93 -31.88
C ARG A 310 15.06 -10.68 -32.65
N VAL A 311 15.77 -9.56 -32.48
CA VAL A 311 15.48 -8.30 -33.19
C VAL A 311 16.12 -8.32 -34.58
N THR A 312 15.31 -8.25 -35.63
CA THR A 312 15.82 -8.15 -37.01
C THR A 312 16.31 -6.72 -37.34
N PRO A 313 17.11 -6.51 -38.40
CA PRO A 313 17.49 -5.16 -38.84
C PRO A 313 16.28 -4.26 -39.09
N PHE A 314 15.21 -4.81 -39.68
CA PHE A 314 13.96 -4.09 -39.88
C PHE A 314 13.24 -3.79 -38.55
N GLY A 315 13.21 -4.75 -37.62
CA GLY A 315 12.68 -4.53 -36.27
C GLY A 315 13.43 -3.43 -35.50
N ARG A 316 14.75 -3.36 -35.66
CA ARG A 316 15.60 -2.29 -35.10
C ARG A 316 15.26 -0.93 -35.70
N PHE A 317 15.05 -0.88 -37.02
CA PHE A 317 14.60 0.34 -37.71
C PHE A 317 13.24 0.82 -37.20
N LEU A 318 12.25 -0.08 -37.08
CA LEU A 318 10.92 0.24 -36.56
C LEU A 318 10.99 0.83 -35.15
N ARG A 319 11.75 0.20 -34.24
CA ARG A 319 11.94 0.69 -32.85
C ARG A 319 12.61 2.06 -32.80
N ARG A 320 13.64 2.28 -33.61
CA ARG A 320 14.39 3.55 -33.63
C ARG A 320 13.51 4.70 -34.11
N THR A 321 12.66 4.44 -35.12
CA THR A 321 11.75 5.43 -35.70
C THR A 321 10.42 5.53 -34.96
N ARG A 322 10.17 4.64 -33.98
CA ARG A 322 8.89 4.44 -33.28
C ARG A 322 7.71 4.16 -34.20
N LEU A 323 7.98 3.71 -35.43
CA LEU A 323 6.94 3.29 -36.37
C LEU A 323 6.21 2.03 -35.89
N ASP A 324 6.80 1.28 -34.95
CA ASP A 324 6.13 0.15 -34.32
C ASP A 324 4.94 0.54 -33.43
N GLU A 325 4.89 1.79 -32.97
CA GLU A 325 3.84 2.32 -32.08
C GLU A 325 2.65 2.92 -32.87
N LEU A 326 2.71 2.98 -34.20
CA LEU A 326 1.60 3.50 -35.03
C LEU A 326 0.22 2.90 -34.71
N PRO A 327 0.08 1.58 -34.45
CA PRO A 327 -1.22 1.01 -34.09
C PRO A 327 -1.81 1.58 -32.79
N GLU A 328 -1.00 2.16 -31.90
CA GLU A 328 -1.46 2.78 -30.66
C GLU A 328 -2.28 4.06 -30.90
N LEU A 329 -2.17 4.69 -32.07
CA LEU A 329 -3.04 5.82 -32.45
C LEU A 329 -4.53 5.41 -32.43
N TRP A 330 -4.83 4.15 -32.72
CA TRP A 330 -6.19 3.62 -32.57
C TRP A 330 -6.63 3.58 -31.11
N SER A 331 -5.75 3.18 -30.19
CA SER A 331 -6.02 3.19 -28.74
C SER A 331 -6.24 4.61 -28.21
N VAL A 332 -5.54 5.60 -28.78
CA VAL A 332 -5.82 7.01 -28.51
C VAL A 332 -7.20 7.41 -29.03
N PHE A 333 -7.54 7.04 -30.27
CA PHE A 333 -8.85 7.36 -30.86
C PHE A 333 -10.03 6.75 -30.08
N VAL A 334 -9.92 5.48 -29.67
CA VAL A 334 -10.96 4.79 -28.87
C VAL A 334 -11.05 5.34 -27.45
N GLY A 335 -9.94 5.83 -26.89
CA GLY A 335 -9.91 6.52 -25.60
C GLY A 335 -9.30 5.73 -24.44
N ASP A 336 -8.66 4.59 -24.74
CA ASP A 336 -7.84 3.83 -23.80
C ASP A 336 -6.55 4.59 -23.45
N MET A 337 -6.01 5.33 -24.43
CA MET A 337 -4.80 6.14 -24.32
C MET A 337 -5.06 7.62 -24.66
N SER A 338 -4.07 8.46 -24.40
CA SER A 338 -3.98 9.86 -24.85
C SER A 338 -2.70 10.04 -25.68
N LEU A 339 -2.62 11.10 -26.48
CA LEU A 339 -1.36 11.43 -27.16
C LEU A 339 -0.25 11.74 -26.14
N VAL A 340 -0.61 12.44 -25.06
CA VAL A 340 0.34 12.86 -24.02
C VAL A 340 -0.09 12.34 -22.65
N GLY A 341 0.80 11.59 -22.01
CA GLY A 341 0.58 11.00 -20.70
C GLY A 341 1.74 10.10 -20.24
N PRO A 342 1.72 9.64 -18.98
CA PRO A 342 2.67 8.64 -18.50
C PRO A 342 2.59 7.37 -19.37
N ARG A 343 3.73 6.78 -19.72
CA ARG A 343 3.76 5.61 -20.61
C ARG A 343 3.05 4.39 -19.98
N PRO A 344 2.29 3.57 -20.70
CA PRO A 344 1.58 2.45 -20.08
C PRO A 344 2.53 1.43 -19.45
N LEU A 345 2.30 1.09 -18.17
CA LEU A 345 3.07 0.08 -17.44
C LEU A 345 2.45 -1.31 -17.60
N PRO A 346 3.23 -2.40 -17.44
CA PRO A 346 2.68 -3.75 -17.33
C PRO A 346 1.61 -3.81 -16.22
N ALA A 347 0.59 -4.67 -16.38
CA ALA A 347 -0.60 -4.66 -15.51
C ALA A 347 -0.30 -4.89 -14.02
N ASP A 348 0.74 -5.66 -13.71
CA ASP A 348 1.21 -5.97 -12.35
C ASP A 348 2.03 -4.83 -11.70
N SER A 349 2.59 -3.93 -12.50
CA SER A 349 3.57 -2.96 -12.03
C SER A 349 2.98 -1.84 -11.15
N PRO A 350 1.77 -1.29 -11.40
CA PRO A 350 1.18 -0.27 -10.53
C PRO A 350 0.86 -0.77 -9.12
N LEU A 351 0.51 -2.06 -8.96
CA LEU A 351 0.28 -2.69 -7.65
C LEU A 351 1.55 -2.66 -6.79
N ASN A 352 2.73 -2.77 -7.43
CA ASN A 352 4.02 -2.75 -6.75
C ASN A 352 4.53 -1.33 -6.40
N ILE A 353 3.88 -0.28 -6.91
CA ILE A 353 4.30 1.13 -6.76
C ILE A 353 3.42 1.88 -5.73
N GLY A 354 2.40 1.23 -5.16
CA GLY A 354 1.54 1.78 -4.11
C GLY A 354 0.77 3.02 -4.55
N ASP A 355 0.68 4.03 -3.67
CA ASP A 355 -0.11 5.26 -3.90
C ASP A 355 0.35 6.05 -5.14
N HIS A 356 1.64 5.99 -5.48
CA HIS A 356 2.18 6.59 -6.71
C HIS A 356 1.67 5.90 -7.98
N GLY A 357 1.37 4.60 -7.92
CA GLY A 357 0.73 3.87 -9.00
C GLY A 357 -0.69 4.38 -9.26
N ALA A 358 -1.46 4.58 -8.19
CA ALA A 358 -2.81 5.14 -8.26
C ALA A 358 -2.81 6.59 -8.79
N GLU A 359 -1.89 7.42 -8.31
CA GLU A 359 -1.72 8.80 -8.81
C GLU A 359 -1.39 8.81 -10.30
N ARG A 360 -0.47 7.96 -10.74
CA ARG A 360 -0.08 7.86 -12.15
C ARG A 360 -1.22 7.36 -13.05
N LEU A 361 -2.06 6.45 -12.55
CA LEU A 361 -3.24 5.91 -13.25
C LEU A 361 -4.46 6.84 -13.20
N SER A 362 -4.40 7.95 -12.46
CA SER A 362 -5.49 8.94 -12.44
C SER A 362 -5.71 9.64 -13.80
N VAL A 363 -4.72 9.55 -14.70
CA VAL A 363 -4.78 10.10 -16.06
C VAL A 363 -4.63 8.98 -17.09
N ARG A 364 -5.10 9.21 -18.32
CA ARG A 364 -4.92 8.22 -19.39
C ARG A 364 -3.42 8.04 -19.69
N PRO A 365 -2.96 6.80 -19.90
CA PRO A 365 -1.60 6.57 -20.34
C PRO A 365 -1.37 7.22 -21.71
N GLY A 366 -0.15 7.70 -21.92
CA GLY A 366 0.24 8.43 -23.12
C GLY A 366 1.04 7.60 -24.12
N LEU A 367 0.88 7.92 -25.40
CA LEU A 367 1.81 7.50 -26.45
C LEU A 367 3.21 8.10 -26.20
N THR A 368 3.24 9.42 -25.96
CA THR A 368 4.42 10.14 -25.48
C THR A 368 4.15 10.80 -24.12
N GLY A 369 5.20 11.26 -23.44
CA GLY A 369 5.11 11.77 -22.07
C GLY A 369 6.38 12.50 -21.64
N TRP A 370 6.32 13.13 -20.47
CA TRP A 370 7.41 13.98 -19.99
C TRP A 370 8.71 13.19 -19.75
N ALA A 371 8.61 11.97 -19.20
CA ALA A 371 9.77 11.08 -19.08
C ALA A 371 10.35 10.69 -20.44
N GLN A 372 9.50 10.46 -21.46
CA GLN A 372 9.94 10.11 -22.81
C GLN A 372 10.80 11.20 -23.48
N VAL A 373 10.55 12.48 -23.17
CA VAL A 373 11.22 13.61 -23.82
C VAL A 373 12.39 14.20 -23.02
N ASN A 374 12.63 13.73 -21.79
CA ASN A 374 13.72 14.21 -20.92
C ASN A 374 14.75 13.12 -20.56
N GLY A 375 14.80 12.04 -21.33
CA GLY A 375 15.87 11.05 -21.21
C GLY A 375 15.43 9.63 -21.51
N ASN A 376 14.15 9.28 -21.30
CA ASN A 376 13.56 7.96 -21.54
C ASN A 376 14.49 6.79 -21.18
N THR A 377 15.23 6.20 -22.14
CA THR A 377 16.13 5.07 -21.88
C THR A 377 17.30 5.40 -20.95
N LEU A 378 17.68 6.68 -20.87
CA LEU A 378 18.75 7.21 -20.01
C LEU A 378 18.33 7.39 -18.54
N LEU A 379 17.05 7.21 -18.22
CA LEU A 379 16.50 7.42 -16.87
C LEU A 379 16.32 6.11 -16.11
N THR A 380 16.60 6.14 -14.80
CA THR A 380 16.25 5.06 -13.87
C THR A 380 14.74 4.92 -13.71
N ALA A 381 14.27 3.81 -13.15
CA ALA A 381 12.84 3.59 -12.90
C ALA A 381 12.25 4.68 -11.98
N ASP A 382 12.97 5.04 -10.92
CA ASP A 382 12.54 6.06 -9.96
C ASP A 382 12.49 7.46 -10.59
N GLN A 383 13.49 7.80 -11.41
CA GLN A 383 13.49 9.06 -12.16
C GLN A 383 12.33 9.16 -13.14
N LYS A 384 12.01 8.06 -13.85
CA LYS A 384 10.84 7.99 -14.74
C LYS A 384 9.56 8.20 -13.95
N LEU A 385 9.41 7.51 -12.82
CA LEU A 385 8.25 7.63 -11.95
C LEU A 385 8.09 9.08 -11.46
N ALA A 386 9.17 9.71 -10.98
CA ALA A 386 9.16 11.10 -10.54
C ALA A 386 8.71 12.07 -11.64
N LEU A 387 9.22 11.90 -12.87
CA LEU A 387 8.84 12.73 -14.02
C LEU A 387 7.39 12.49 -14.48
N ASP A 388 6.90 11.26 -14.41
CA ASP A 388 5.52 10.91 -14.71
C ASP A 388 4.56 11.54 -13.69
N LEU A 389 4.87 11.47 -12.40
CA LEU A 389 4.09 12.10 -11.33
C LEU A 389 4.16 13.63 -11.44
N TRP A 390 5.31 14.20 -11.77
CA TRP A 390 5.46 15.63 -12.03
C TRP A 390 4.54 16.09 -13.15
N TYR A 391 4.48 15.32 -14.25
CA TYR A 391 3.56 15.59 -15.36
C TYR A 391 2.11 15.52 -14.89
N VAL A 392 1.70 14.45 -14.20
CA VAL A 392 0.32 14.29 -13.70
C VAL A 392 -0.11 15.50 -12.87
N ARG A 393 0.77 15.99 -11.99
CA ARG A 393 0.51 17.13 -11.10
C ARG A 393 0.46 18.48 -11.83
N ARG A 394 1.17 18.64 -12.95
CA ARG A 394 1.35 19.94 -13.65
C ARG A 394 0.77 19.96 -15.08
N ARG A 395 -0.01 18.94 -15.42
CA ARG A 395 -0.59 18.73 -16.74
C ARG A 395 -1.37 19.98 -17.21
N SER A 396 -1.01 20.50 -18.38
CA SER A 396 -1.72 21.62 -19.01
C SER A 396 -1.63 21.49 -20.53
N ILE A 397 -2.59 22.06 -21.28
CA ILE A 397 -2.58 21.99 -22.76
C ILE A 397 -1.26 22.53 -23.34
N ARG A 398 -0.70 23.59 -22.73
CA ARG A 398 0.60 24.15 -23.12
C ARG A 398 1.74 23.15 -22.89
N LEU A 399 1.73 22.45 -21.75
CA LEU A 399 2.71 21.41 -21.46
C LEU A 399 2.56 20.23 -22.44
N ASP A 400 1.34 19.81 -22.74
CA ASP A 400 1.06 18.72 -23.67
C ASP A 400 1.58 19.06 -25.07
N PHE A 401 1.32 20.29 -25.56
CA PHE A 401 1.88 20.78 -26.82
C PHE A 401 3.41 20.81 -26.81
N THR A 402 4.02 21.26 -25.70
CA THR A 402 5.48 21.26 -25.53
C THR A 402 6.05 19.84 -25.62
N ILE A 403 5.37 18.86 -25.01
CA ILE A 403 5.77 17.45 -25.07
C ILE A 403 5.66 16.93 -26.51
N LEU A 404 4.59 17.24 -27.24
CA LEU A 404 4.44 16.83 -28.64
C LEU A 404 5.57 17.37 -29.52
N VAL A 405 5.91 18.66 -29.39
CA VAL A 405 7.03 19.28 -30.14
C VAL A 405 8.36 18.63 -29.77
N LYS A 406 8.64 18.45 -28.47
CA LYS A 406 9.86 17.78 -28.01
C LYS A 406 9.93 16.33 -28.50
N THR A 407 8.80 15.64 -28.61
CA THR A 407 8.73 14.25 -29.10
C THR A 407 9.21 14.16 -30.55
N ILE A 408 8.82 15.11 -31.41
CA ILE A 408 9.33 15.18 -32.79
C ILE A 408 10.86 15.35 -32.77
N GLY A 409 11.38 16.23 -31.92
CA GLY A 409 12.82 16.43 -31.74
C GLY A 409 13.55 15.15 -31.31
N VAL A 410 13.01 14.40 -30.36
CA VAL A 410 13.59 13.14 -29.89
C VAL A 410 13.57 12.06 -30.99
N VAL A 411 12.50 11.98 -31.78
CA VAL A 411 12.41 11.00 -32.89
C VAL A 411 13.42 11.33 -33.99
N LEU A 412 13.67 12.61 -34.29
CA LEU A 412 14.59 13.03 -35.35
C LEU A 412 16.06 13.04 -34.93
N PHE A 413 16.36 13.49 -33.70
CA PHE A 413 17.73 13.77 -33.24
C PHE A 413 18.22 12.85 -32.12
N GLY A 414 17.38 11.92 -31.66
CA GLY A 414 17.70 10.99 -30.57
C GLY A 414 17.41 11.54 -29.17
N GLU A 415 17.57 10.67 -28.17
CA GLU A 415 17.29 10.97 -26.76
C GLU A 415 18.45 11.76 -26.13
N LYS A 416 18.11 12.76 -25.31
CA LYS A 416 19.06 13.54 -24.50
C LYS A 416 18.52 13.68 -23.08
N LEU A 417 19.42 13.74 -22.09
CA LEU A 417 19.05 14.10 -20.72
C LEU A 417 18.54 15.55 -20.71
N GLY A 418 17.39 15.77 -20.08
CA GLY A 418 16.83 17.11 -19.93
C GLY A 418 17.46 17.87 -18.77
N ASN A 419 17.64 19.18 -18.91
CA ASN A 419 18.24 20.08 -17.89
C ASN A 419 17.58 19.99 -16.50
N THR A 420 16.34 19.51 -16.39
CA THR A 420 15.66 19.29 -15.10
C THR A 420 16.22 18.12 -14.28
N VAL A 421 16.99 17.21 -14.88
CA VAL A 421 17.60 16.06 -14.21
C VAL A 421 19.02 16.39 -13.71
N GLU A 422 19.70 17.36 -14.33
CA GLU A 422 21.06 17.79 -13.94
C GLU A 422 21.10 18.64 -12.66
N ALA A 423 19.96 19.16 -12.18
CA ALA A 423 19.89 20.09 -11.04
C ALA A 423 19.64 19.41 -9.67
N GLY A 424 19.89 18.10 -9.55
CA GLY A 424 19.66 17.33 -8.32
C GLY A 424 20.94 16.82 -7.67
N GLU A 425 21.63 17.70 -6.92
CA GLU A 425 22.46 17.35 -5.77
C GLU A 425 21.78 17.80 -4.48
#